data_AF-A0A6I1MWB8-F1
#
_entry.id   AF-A0A6I1MWB8-F1
#
_cell.length_a   1.000
_cell.length_b   1.000
_cell.length_c   1.000
_cell.angle_alpha   90.00
_cell.angle_beta   90.00
_cell.angle_gamma   90.00
#
_symmetry.space_group_name_H-M   'P 1'
#
loop_
_entity.id
_entity.type
_entity.pdbx_description
1 polymer ?
#
loop_
_entity_poly.entity_id
_entity_poly.type
_entity_poly.pdbx_seq_one_letter_code
_entity_poly.pdbx_strand_id
1 'polypeptide(L)'
;MTPNLMPNMVFKRPQRGFTLVEMIVAIVLTAIIAGTLVLFIRRPVTSYLDSAGRAEMTDVADLALRRMAREIRASLPNSARLTPPSDQNGGVLYLEFIPTFGGGRYLSVEDSTVNGTPLSFTSLAANTFSVVGSVQPIQLPPARQDYLAIYNLGAGFQDGDAYAGTNLARITGLPTVTAGAQTIQNITFSSLAAADLPAGSTVSTVANPFAVPANAATPRLANMSPDQRFQVVGKPVIFRCAGNASGTGTLTRSVAATFSTTPSAPTAAAGALLANNVVACDVTIESNAHRQSALVGLTLTLGRTRPDGGLETVTLIHQIHVDNTP
;
A
#
# COMPACT_ATOMS: atom_id res chain seq x y z
N MET A 1 -21.28 -23.16 98.19
CA MET A 1 -21.13 -21.74 97.83
C MET A 1 -20.75 -21.66 96.37
N THR A 2 -21.74 -21.44 95.50
CA THR A 2 -21.57 -21.26 94.05
C THR A 2 -22.30 -19.96 93.70
N PRO A 3 -21.60 -18.91 93.25
CA PRO A 3 -22.24 -17.64 92.94
C PRO A 3 -22.98 -17.75 91.60
N ASN A 4 -24.29 -17.46 91.63
CA ASN A 4 -25.13 -17.33 90.44
C ASN A 4 -24.65 -16.16 89.58
N LEU A 5 -24.28 -16.46 88.33
CA LEU A 5 -24.05 -15.47 87.28
C LEU A 5 -25.34 -14.68 87.02
N MET A 6 -25.29 -13.36 87.15
CA MET A 6 -26.35 -12.48 86.68
C MET A 6 -26.37 -12.42 85.14
N PRO A 7 -27.56 -12.42 84.49
CA PRO A 7 -27.67 -12.25 83.06
C PRO A 7 -27.35 -10.81 82.66
N ASN A 8 -26.42 -10.64 81.71
CA ASN A 8 -26.07 -9.34 81.14
C ASN A 8 -27.25 -8.85 80.27
N MET A 9 -28.02 -7.87 80.76
CA MET A 9 -29.15 -7.28 80.03
C MET A 9 -28.63 -6.36 78.92
N VAL A 10 -28.67 -6.84 77.67
CA VAL A 10 -28.42 -6.02 76.49
C VAL A 10 -29.63 -5.09 76.28
N PHE A 11 -29.48 -3.82 76.62
CA PHE A 11 -30.47 -2.79 76.27
C PHE A 11 -30.52 -2.60 74.75
N LYS A 12 -31.55 -3.15 74.09
CA LYS A 12 -31.89 -2.75 72.72
C LYS A 12 -32.37 -1.29 72.76
N ARG A 13 -31.57 -0.37 72.23
CA ARG A 13 -32.00 1.01 71.98
C ARG A 13 -33.25 0.97 71.08
N PRO A 14 -34.34 1.69 71.39
CA PRO A 14 -35.48 1.78 70.50
C PRO A 14 -35.02 2.43 69.20
N GLN A 15 -35.21 1.74 68.07
CA GLN A 15 -35.02 2.34 66.75
C GLN A 15 -36.05 3.45 66.60
N ARG A 16 -35.58 4.71 66.60
CA ARG A 16 -36.41 5.85 66.24
C ARG A 16 -36.68 5.74 64.73
N GLY A 17 -37.95 5.64 64.36
CA GLY A 17 -38.37 5.68 62.96
C GLY A 17 -38.14 7.07 62.36
N PHE A 18 -37.87 7.12 61.05
CA PHE A 18 -37.73 8.36 60.30
C PHE A 18 -39.07 9.07 60.15
N THR A 19 -39.08 10.40 60.16
CA THR A 19 -40.29 11.18 59.91
C THR A 19 -40.58 11.25 58.41
N LEU A 20 -41.86 11.38 58.05
CA LEU A 20 -42.29 11.54 56.65
C LEU A 20 -41.61 12.75 55.99
N VAL A 21 -41.42 13.83 56.75
CA VAL A 21 -40.72 15.05 56.29
C VAL A 21 -39.25 14.76 55.98
N GLU A 22 -38.55 14.00 56.83
CA GLU A 22 -37.14 13.65 56.64
C GLU A 22 -36.93 12.76 55.40
N MET A 23 -37.85 11.83 55.14
CA MET A 23 -37.85 11.03 53.91
C MET A 23 -38.10 11.88 52.66
N ILE A 24 -39.07 12.81 52.70
CA ILE A 24 -39.33 13.71 51.55
C ILE A 24 -38.10 14.56 51.25
N VAL A 25 -37.51 15.19 52.28
CA VAL A 25 -36.32 16.04 52.11
C VAL A 25 -35.13 15.24 51.57
N ALA A 26 -34.92 14.02 52.05
CA ALA A 26 -33.85 13.15 51.55
C ALA A 26 -34.03 12.79 50.06
N ILE A 27 -35.24 12.43 49.64
CA ILE A 27 -35.52 12.07 48.24
C ILE A 27 -35.35 13.29 47.32
N VAL A 28 -35.85 14.46 47.74
CA VAL A 28 -35.71 15.70 46.94
C VAL A 28 -34.24 16.12 46.82
N LEU A 29 -33.48 16.10 47.91
CA LEU A 29 -32.06 16.46 47.89
C LEU A 29 -31.23 15.48 47.05
N THR A 30 -31.48 14.17 47.18
CA THR A 30 -30.78 13.17 46.37
C THR A 30 -31.13 13.30 44.89
N ALA A 31 -32.37 13.65 44.53
CA ALA A 31 -32.75 13.91 43.14
C ALA A 31 -32.02 15.13 42.54
N ILE A 32 -31.92 16.24 43.30
CA ILE A 32 -31.20 17.45 42.84
C ILE A 32 -29.70 17.16 42.67
N ILE A 33 -29.08 16.49 43.65
CA ILE A 33 -27.66 16.14 43.60
C ILE A 33 -27.38 15.16 42.46
N ALA A 34 -28.19 14.11 42.31
CA ALA A 34 -28.05 13.17 41.20
C ALA A 34 -28.20 13.86 39.83
N GLY A 35 -29.20 14.74 39.68
CA GLY A 35 -29.41 15.48 38.44
C GLY A 35 -28.23 16.38 38.05
N THR A 36 -27.64 17.08 39.02
CA THR A 36 -26.44 17.91 38.78
C THR A 36 -25.21 17.07 38.44
N LEU A 37 -24.96 15.98 39.17
CA LEU A 37 -23.83 15.07 38.92
C LEU A 37 -23.85 14.47 37.51
N VAL A 38 -25.03 14.14 36.96
CA VAL A 38 -25.16 13.60 35.59
C VAL A 38 -24.62 14.59 34.54
N LEU A 39 -24.91 15.89 34.68
CA LEU A 39 -24.43 16.91 33.74
C LEU A 39 -22.91 17.13 33.85
N PHE A 40 -22.37 17.07 35.07
CA PHE A 40 -20.94 17.24 35.33
C PHE A 40 -20.09 16.04 34.88
N ILE A 41 -20.62 14.82 34.89
CA ILE A 41 -19.91 13.63 34.42
C ILE A 41 -20.01 13.46 32.91
N ARG A 42 -21.18 13.77 32.31
CA ARG A 42 -21.40 13.56 30.88
C ARG A 42 -20.45 14.39 30.01
N ARG A 43 -20.23 15.67 30.33
CA ARG A 43 -19.40 16.58 29.51
C ARG A 43 -17.92 16.16 29.44
N PRO A 44 -17.22 15.85 30.55
CA PRO A 44 -15.84 15.36 30.50
C PRO A 44 -15.71 14.02 29.79
N VAL A 45 -16.66 13.09 30.01
CA VAL A 45 -16.64 11.78 29.35
C VAL A 45 -16.79 11.92 27.83
N THR A 46 -17.77 12.71 27.34
CA THR A 46 -17.93 12.94 25.90
C THR A 46 -16.72 13.66 25.30
N SER A 47 -16.15 14.64 26.01
CA SER A 47 -14.93 15.33 25.56
C SER A 47 -13.73 14.39 25.44
N TYR A 48 -13.59 13.44 26.37
CA TYR A 48 -12.55 12.43 26.33
C TYR A 48 -12.76 11.48 25.13
N LEU A 49 -13.98 10.99 24.93
CA LEU A 49 -14.31 10.11 23.78
C LEU A 49 -14.14 10.80 22.43
N ASP A 50 -14.39 12.10 22.36
CA ASP A 50 -14.15 12.90 21.15
C ASP A 50 -12.66 13.08 20.88
N SER A 51 -11.88 13.38 21.92
CA SER A 51 -10.42 13.50 21.81
C SER A 51 -9.78 12.16 21.41
N ALA A 52 -10.21 11.06 22.03
CA ALA A 52 -9.74 9.72 21.71
C ALA A 52 -10.08 9.30 20.26
N GLY A 53 -11.30 9.57 19.81
CA GLY A 53 -11.70 9.25 18.44
C GLY A 53 -10.98 10.07 17.38
N ARG A 54 -10.69 11.35 17.64
CA ARG A 54 -9.85 12.18 16.75
C ARG A 54 -8.42 11.66 16.68
N ALA A 55 -7.86 11.25 17.82
CA ALA A 55 -6.53 10.66 17.85
C ALA A 55 -6.47 9.37 17.02
N GLU A 56 -7.43 8.46 17.21
CA GLU A 56 -7.52 7.21 16.44
C GLU A 56 -7.65 7.45 14.93
N MET A 57 -8.54 8.36 14.49
CA MET A 57 -8.65 8.70 13.07
C MET A 57 -7.36 9.29 12.51
N THR A 58 -6.67 10.12 13.29
CA THR A 58 -5.39 10.72 12.88
C THR A 58 -4.32 9.64 12.71
N ASP A 59 -4.23 8.69 13.65
CA ASP A 59 -3.27 7.59 13.62
C ASP A 59 -3.53 6.64 12.45
N VAL A 60 -4.79 6.27 12.20
CA VAL A 60 -5.19 5.43 11.06
C VAL A 60 -4.82 6.11 9.74
N ALA A 61 -5.12 7.40 9.61
CA ALA A 61 -4.81 8.15 8.40
C ALA A 61 -3.29 8.33 8.19
N ASP A 62 -2.52 8.64 9.23
CA ASP A 62 -1.05 8.74 9.14
C ASP A 62 -0.42 7.38 8.80
N LEU A 63 -0.88 6.28 9.41
CA LEU A 63 -0.39 4.94 9.10
C LEU A 63 -0.68 4.56 7.64
N ALA A 64 -1.90 4.81 7.17
CA ALA A 64 -2.29 4.54 5.79
C ALA A 64 -1.46 5.36 4.79
N LEU A 65 -1.34 6.67 5.01
CA LEU A 65 -0.56 7.56 4.15
C LEU A 65 0.93 7.22 4.15
N ARG A 66 1.53 6.95 5.31
CA ARG A 66 2.95 6.54 5.39
C ARG A 66 3.19 5.19 4.70
N ARG A 67 2.25 4.26 4.78
CA ARG A 67 2.34 2.99 4.05
C ARG A 67 2.28 3.22 2.55
N MET A 68 1.28 3.96 2.07
CA MET A 68 1.17 4.32 0.65
C MET A 68 2.43 5.03 0.17
N ALA A 69 2.93 6.01 0.93
CA ALA A 69 4.13 6.76 0.62
C ALA A 69 5.37 5.88 0.45
N ARG A 70 5.59 4.93 1.36
CA ARG A 70 6.72 4.00 1.26
C ARG A 70 6.62 3.13 0.01
N GLU A 71 5.44 2.64 -0.33
CA GLU A 71 5.25 1.79 -1.51
C GLU A 71 5.36 2.58 -2.81
N ILE A 72 4.80 3.80 -2.87
CA ILE A 72 4.88 4.69 -4.03
C ILE A 72 6.30 5.15 -4.29
N ARG A 73 7.11 5.42 -3.25
CA ARG A 73 8.54 5.74 -3.43
C ARG A 73 9.32 4.61 -4.10
N ALA A 74 8.85 3.39 -3.95
CA ALA A 74 9.43 2.21 -4.59
C ALA A 74 8.70 1.85 -5.89
N SER A 75 8.04 2.79 -6.57
CA SER A 75 7.44 2.52 -7.88
C SER A 75 8.49 2.45 -8.98
N LEU A 76 8.24 1.59 -9.98
CA LEU A 76 8.98 1.57 -11.22
C LEU A 76 8.82 2.93 -11.91
N PRO A 77 9.91 3.54 -12.40
CA PRO A 77 9.86 4.79 -13.16
C PRO A 77 8.77 4.76 -14.23
N ASN A 78 7.99 5.82 -14.36
CA ASN A 78 6.92 5.96 -15.36
C ASN A 78 5.80 4.89 -15.29
N SER A 79 5.64 4.21 -14.15
CA SER A 79 4.56 3.22 -13.95
C SER A 79 3.36 3.72 -13.14
N ALA A 80 3.49 4.84 -12.41
CA ALA A 80 2.40 5.38 -11.62
C ALA A 80 1.33 5.99 -12.53
N ARG A 81 0.09 5.51 -12.41
CA ARG A 81 -1.07 6.01 -13.15
C ARG A 81 -2.28 6.15 -12.24
N LEU A 82 -3.10 7.16 -12.54
CA LEU A 82 -4.29 7.50 -11.78
C LEU A 82 -5.54 7.31 -12.63
N THR A 83 -6.54 6.61 -12.08
CA THR A 83 -7.91 6.62 -12.56
C THR A 83 -8.74 7.47 -11.60
N PRO A 84 -9.07 8.73 -11.96
CA PRO A 84 -9.80 9.64 -11.08
C PRO A 84 -11.24 9.15 -10.85
N PRO A 85 -11.90 9.61 -9.78
CA PRO A 85 -13.30 9.30 -9.54
C PRO A 85 -14.17 9.86 -10.67
N SER A 86 -15.10 9.05 -11.15
CA SER A 86 -16.04 9.37 -12.23
C SER A 86 -17.34 8.60 -12.06
N ASP A 87 -18.42 9.04 -12.70
CA ASP A 87 -19.70 8.32 -12.66
C ASP A 87 -19.56 6.88 -13.20
N GLN A 88 -18.68 6.67 -14.19
CA GLN A 88 -18.44 5.37 -14.83
C GLN A 88 -17.77 4.36 -13.89
N ASN A 89 -17.00 4.81 -12.91
CA ASN A 89 -16.33 3.95 -11.92
C ASN A 89 -16.97 4.03 -10.52
N GLY A 90 -18.17 4.60 -10.42
CA GLY A 90 -18.92 4.72 -9.17
C GLY A 90 -18.32 5.72 -8.17
N GLY A 91 -17.60 6.74 -8.65
CA GLY A 91 -16.93 7.74 -7.82
C GLY A 91 -15.72 7.20 -7.07
N VAL A 92 -15.11 6.11 -7.55
CA VAL A 92 -13.97 5.45 -6.90
C VAL A 92 -12.66 5.87 -7.56
N LEU A 93 -11.70 6.29 -6.75
CA LEU A 93 -10.35 6.62 -7.18
C LEU A 93 -9.46 5.37 -7.15
N TYR A 94 -8.67 5.16 -8.20
CA TYR A 94 -7.65 4.10 -8.25
C TYR A 94 -6.27 4.69 -8.55
N LEU A 95 -5.30 4.44 -7.68
CA LEU A 95 -3.89 4.71 -7.93
C LEU A 95 -3.18 3.38 -8.16
N GLU A 96 -2.59 3.19 -9.34
CA GLU A 96 -1.91 1.96 -9.73
C GLU A 96 -0.46 2.25 -10.09
N PHE A 97 0.46 1.40 -9.65
CA PHE A 97 1.88 1.48 -9.98
C PHE A 97 2.52 0.10 -9.91
N ILE A 98 3.66 -0.08 -10.56
CA ILE A 98 4.44 -1.32 -10.50
C ILE A 98 5.48 -1.17 -9.40
N PRO A 99 5.46 -1.98 -8.32
CA PRO A 99 6.46 -1.87 -7.26
C PRO A 99 7.81 -2.46 -7.70
N THR A 100 8.89 -1.83 -7.25
CA THR A 100 10.29 -2.28 -7.38
C THR A 100 10.79 -2.77 -6.03
N PHE A 101 11.67 -3.77 -6.04
CA PHE A 101 12.25 -4.40 -4.85
C PHE A 101 13.77 -4.35 -4.84
N GLY A 102 14.33 -3.85 -5.94
CA GLY A 102 15.76 -3.76 -6.16
C GLY A 102 16.04 -3.57 -7.64
N GLY A 103 17.31 -3.67 -7.98
CA GLY A 103 17.80 -3.50 -9.34
C GLY A 103 19.31 -3.55 -9.33
N GLY A 104 19.90 -3.47 -10.50
CA GLY A 104 21.35 -3.52 -10.66
C GLY A 104 21.76 -3.11 -12.06
N ARG A 105 23.06 -3.17 -12.31
CA ARG A 105 23.61 -3.02 -13.66
C ARG A 105 23.81 -4.40 -14.26
N TYR A 106 23.21 -4.67 -15.42
CA TYR A 106 23.53 -5.89 -16.16
C TYR A 106 24.88 -5.73 -16.85
N LEU A 107 25.58 -6.84 -17.05
CA LEU A 107 26.80 -6.85 -17.84
C LEU A 107 26.44 -6.59 -19.30
N SER A 108 27.12 -5.64 -19.91
CA SER A 108 26.94 -5.25 -21.31
C SER A 108 28.06 -5.81 -22.19
N VAL A 109 27.86 -5.85 -23.50
CA VAL A 109 28.93 -6.27 -24.42
C VAL A 109 30.04 -5.21 -24.49
N GLU A 110 29.68 -3.96 -24.21
CA GLU A 110 30.57 -2.80 -24.14
C GLU A 110 31.53 -2.85 -22.94
N ASP A 111 31.18 -3.58 -21.88
CA ASP A 111 32.06 -3.78 -20.71
C ASP A 111 33.30 -4.62 -21.05
N SER A 112 33.28 -5.36 -22.17
CA SER A 112 34.43 -6.11 -22.70
C SER A 112 35.11 -7.08 -21.70
N THR A 113 34.33 -7.66 -20.78
CA THR A 113 34.87 -8.55 -19.74
C THR A 113 35.17 -9.95 -20.29
N VAL A 114 36.20 -10.59 -19.75
CA VAL A 114 36.59 -11.97 -20.11
C VAL A 114 35.65 -13.01 -19.47
N ASN A 115 35.06 -12.66 -18.32
CA ASN A 115 34.14 -13.52 -17.56
C ASN A 115 32.76 -12.87 -17.48
N GLY A 116 31.72 -13.72 -17.39
CA GLY A 116 30.32 -13.30 -17.31
C GLY A 116 29.61 -13.32 -18.66
N THR A 117 28.29 -13.33 -18.62
CA THR A 117 27.42 -13.38 -19.78
C THR A 117 26.70 -12.05 -19.93
N PRO A 118 27.02 -11.23 -20.95
CA PRO A 118 26.29 -10.00 -21.20
C PRO A 118 24.81 -10.25 -21.51
N LEU A 119 23.94 -9.30 -21.15
CA LEU A 119 22.54 -9.35 -21.55
C LEU A 119 22.45 -9.17 -23.07
N SER A 120 21.89 -10.16 -23.76
CA SER A 120 21.73 -10.12 -25.22
C SER A 120 20.42 -9.45 -25.61
N PHE A 121 20.49 -8.52 -26.57
CA PHE A 121 19.34 -7.88 -27.19
C PHE A 121 19.11 -8.33 -28.64
N THR A 122 19.82 -9.37 -29.08
CA THR A 122 19.77 -9.90 -30.45
C THR A 122 19.44 -11.39 -30.49
N SER A 123 19.82 -12.14 -29.45
CA SER A 123 19.55 -13.58 -29.35
C SER A 123 18.20 -13.86 -28.70
N LEU A 124 17.28 -14.44 -29.47
CA LEU A 124 15.95 -14.86 -28.99
C LEU A 124 15.99 -16.02 -27.98
N ALA A 125 17.12 -16.73 -27.88
CA ALA A 125 17.30 -17.89 -27.00
C ALA A 125 18.06 -17.57 -25.70
N ALA A 126 18.71 -16.41 -25.61
CA ALA A 126 19.49 -16.03 -24.43
C ALA A 126 18.59 -15.76 -23.23
N ASN A 127 18.73 -16.54 -22.17
CA ASN A 127 17.83 -16.51 -21.00
C ASN A 127 18.59 -16.30 -19.69
N THR A 128 19.83 -15.85 -19.77
CA THR A 128 20.71 -15.60 -18.62
C THR A 128 21.58 -14.40 -18.88
N PHE A 129 21.85 -13.62 -17.84
CA PHE A 129 22.82 -12.55 -17.88
C PHE A 129 23.48 -12.38 -16.52
N SER A 130 24.68 -11.82 -16.54
CA SER A 130 25.48 -11.51 -15.36
C SER A 130 25.19 -10.11 -14.84
N VAL A 131 25.14 -9.94 -13.52
CA VAL A 131 25.00 -8.65 -12.84
C VAL A 131 26.37 -8.12 -12.44
N VAL A 132 26.59 -6.83 -12.67
CA VAL A 132 27.82 -6.12 -12.32
C VAL A 132 27.75 -5.63 -10.87
N GLY A 133 28.78 -5.96 -10.09
CA GLY A 133 28.88 -5.62 -8.67
C GLY A 133 28.26 -6.67 -7.75
N SER A 134 28.47 -6.52 -6.43
CA SER A 134 27.83 -7.37 -5.45
C SER A 134 26.38 -6.93 -5.28
N VAL A 135 25.43 -7.67 -5.85
CA VAL A 135 24.04 -7.55 -5.40
C VAL A 135 23.96 -8.27 -4.05
N GLN A 136 23.40 -7.63 -3.04
CA GLN A 136 22.88 -8.40 -1.89
C GLN A 136 22.00 -9.50 -2.49
N PRO A 137 22.09 -10.76 -2.02
CA PRO A 137 21.21 -11.80 -2.53
C PRO A 137 19.79 -11.25 -2.51
N ILE A 138 19.17 -11.15 -3.68
CA ILE A 138 17.77 -10.76 -3.74
C ILE A 138 17.05 -11.92 -3.06
N GLN A 139 16.72 -11.77 -1.78
CA GLN A 139 15.92 -12.76 -1.07
C GLN A 139 14.51 -12.65 -1.65
N LEU A 140 14.26 -13.42 -2.72
CA LEU A 140 12.91 -13.60 -3.23
C LEU A 140 12.10 -14.31 -2.14
N PRO A 141 10.98 -13.75 -1.70
CA PRO A 141 10.04 -14.52 -0.92
C PRO A 141 9.63 -15.74 -1.76
N PRO A 142 9.60 -16.96 -1.20
CA PRO A 142 9.35 -18.20 -1.95
C PRO A 142 7.97 -18.26 -2.65
N ALA A 143 7.08 -17.30 -2.37
CA ALA A 143 5.75 -17.18 -2.97
C ALA A 143 5.62 -16.03 -4.00
N ARG A 144 6.67 -15.25 -4.25
CA ARG A 144 6.60 -14.03 -5.05
C ARG A 144 7.17 -14.26 -6.45
N GLN A 145 6.32 -14.12 -7.46
CA GLN A 145 6.77 -14.09 -8.85
C GLN A 145 7.30 -12.69 -9.13
N ASP A 146 8.62 -12.58 -9.21
CA ASP A 146 9.31 -11.33 -9.52
C ASP A 146 9.69 -11.28 -11.00
N TYR A 147 9.65 -10.09 -11.54
CA TYR A 147 9.89 -9.80 -12.94
C TYR A 147 11.08 -8.87 -13.07
N LEU A 148 11.78 -8.97 -14.18
CA LEU A 148 12.80 -8.03 -14.60
C LEU A 148 12.12 -6.96 -15.46
N ALA A 149 12.33 -5.69 -15.14
CA ALA A 149 11.99 -4.57 -16.00
C ALA A 149 13.27 -3.91 -16.50
N ILE A 150 13.29 -3.54 -17.77
CA ILE A 150 14.41 -2.80 -18.37
C ILE A 150 13.87 -1.53 -18.99
N TYR A 151 14.48 -0.40 -18.62
CA TYR A 151 14.28 0.90 -19.24
C TYR A 151 12.80 1.22 -19.50
N ASN A 152 12.03 1.34 -18.43
CA ASN A 152 10.58 1.60 -18.50
C ASN A 152 10.30 3.07 -18.83
N LEU A 153 9.90 3.31 -20.07
CA LEU A 153 9.53 4.63 -20.58
C LEU A 153 8.03 4.93 -20.39
N GLY A 154 7.23 3.89 -20.18
CA GLY A 154 5.79 3.98 -19.99
C GLY A 154 5.00 3.85 -21.30
N ALA A 155 3.71 4.20 -21.25
CA ALA A 155 2.79 4.00 -22.36
C ALA A 155 3.17 4.82 -23.60
N GLY A 156 2.97 4.24 -24.78
CA GLY A 156 3.25 4.88 -26.07
C GLY A 156 4.67 4.66 -26.60
N PHE A 157 5.56 4.07 -25.81
CA PHE A 157 6.88 3.64 -26.25
C PHE A 157 6.89 2.16 -26.60
N GLN A 158 7.32 1.84 -27.82
CA GLN A 158 7.49 0.46 -28.25
C GLN A 158 8.59 -0.21 -27.42
N ASP A 159 8.33 -1.44 -26.95
CA ASP A 159 9.26 -2.24 -26.14
C ASP A 159 9.75 -1.56 -24.85
N GLY A 160 9.05 -0.52 -24.39
CA GLY A 160 9.38 0.28 -23.19
C GLY A 160 8.22 0.44 -22.21
N ASP A 161 7.13 -0.32 -22.40
CA ASP A 161 5.95 -0.31 -21.54
C ASP A 161 5.81 -1.62 -20.75
N ALA A 162 5.95 -1.51 -19.43
CA ALA A 162 5.81 -2.62 -18.49
C ALA A 162 4.37 -3.10 -18.32
N TYR A 163 3.38 -2.23 -18.49
CA TYR A 163 1.97 -2.65 -18.44
C TYR A 163 1.56 -3.45 -19.68
N ALA A 164 2.24 -3.22 -20.81
CA ALA A 164 2.11 -4.06 -22.00
C ALA A 164 2.93 -5.36 -21.91
N GLY A 165 3.77 -5.52 -20.89
CA GLY A 165 4.68 -6.67 -20.75
C GLY A 165 5.80 -6.70 -21.78
N THR A 166 6.09 -5.59 -22.45
CA THR A 166 7.01 -5.54 -23.60
C THR A 166 8.47 -5.39 -23.21
N ASN A 167 8.74 -4.78 -22.05
CA ASN A 167 10.07 -4.65 -21.45
C ASN A 167 10.19 -5.45 -20.15
N LEU A 168 9.40 -6.52 -20.03
CA LEU A 168 9.35 -7.38 -18.86
C LEU A 168 9.80 -8.80 -19.18
N ALA A 169 10.49 -9.43 -18.24
CA ALA A 169 10.77 -10.87 -18.25
C ALA A 169 10.46 -11.47 -16.88
N ARG A 170 10.09 -12.73 -16.83
CA ARG A 170 9.88 -13.45 -15.57
C ARG A 170 11.21 -14.00 -15.06
N ILE A 171 11.54 -13.74 -13.80
CA ILE A 171 12.76 -14.30 -13.20
C ILE A 171 12.50 -15.78 -12.89
N THR A 172 13.39 -16.66 -13.36
CA THR A 172 13.27 -18.12 -13.20
C THR A 172 14.33 -18.71 -12.27
N GLY A 173 15.40 -17.96 -12.01
CA GLY A 173 16.50 -18.37 -11.16
C GLY A 173 17.34 -17.17 -10.76
N LEU A 174 17.77 -17.20 -9.50
CA LEU A 174 18.63 -16.18 -8.91
C LEU A 174 20.02 -16.72 -8.64
N PRO A 175 21.01 -15.82 -8.49
CA PRO A 175 22.36 -16.21 -8.15
C PRO A 175 22.40 -16.93 -6.80
N THR A 176 22.88 -18.17 -6.80
CA THR A 176 23.31 -18.87 -5.59
C THR A 176 24.68 -18.32 -5.19
N VAL A 177 24.77 -17.58 -4.08
CA VAL A 177 26.06 -17.10 -3.58
C VAL A 177 26.74 -18.21 -2.79
N THR A 178 27.79 -18.81 -3.36
CA THR A 178 28.74 -19.62 -2.59
C THR A 178 29.74 -18.69 -1.91
N ALA A 179 29.85 -18.76 -0.59
CA ALA A 179 30.76 -17.91 0.18
C ALA A 179 32.22 -18.06 -0.30
N GLY A 180 32.89 -16.95 -0.57
CA GLY A 180 34.34 -16.91 -0.87
C GLY A 180 34.75 -16.81 -2.35
N ALA A 181 33.80 -16.77 -3.29
CA ALA A 181 34.09 -16.46 -4.69
C ALA A 181 33.80 -14.98 -5.01
N GLN A 182 34.60 -14.37 -5.90
CA GLN A 182 34.27 -13.11 -6.58
C GLN A 182 33.13 -13.38 -7.57
N THR A 183 31.93 -13.66 -7.04
CA THR A 183 30.90 -14.35 -7.81
C THR A 183 30.11 -13.36 -8.64
N ILE A 184 30.39 -13.34 -9.95
CA ILE A 184 29.47 -12.80 -10.95
C ILE A 184 28.11 -13.47 -10.72
N GLN A 185 27.10 -12.65 -10.43
CA GLN A 185 25.77 -13.14 -10.13
C GLN A 185 24.96 -13.27 -11.41
N ASN A 186 24.55 -14.50 -11.77
CA ASN A 186 23.73 -14.72 -12.95
C ASN A 186 22.25 -14.75 -12.57
N ILE A 187 21.44 -14.02 -13.33
CA ILE A 187 19.98 -14.07 -13.26
C ILE A 187 19.51 -14.84 -14.50
N THR A 188 18.69 -15.87 -14.29
CA THR A 188 17.98 -16.54 -15.39
C THR A 188 16.55 -16.04 -15.46
N PHE A 189 16.04 -15.90 -16.68
CA PHE A 189 14.73 -15.36 -16.95
C PHE A 189 14.01 -16.10 -18.08
N SER A 190 12.74 -15.80 -18.29
CA SER A 190 11.94 -16.27 -19.42
C SER A 190 10.97 -15.17 -19.87
N SER A 191 10.28 -15.38 -20.99
CA SER A 191 9.10 -14.58 -21.31
C SER A 191 8.01 -14.71 -20.23
N LEU A 192 7.10 -13.73 -20.20
CA LEU A 192 5.92 -13.75 -19.33
C LEU A 192 5.02 -14.94 -19.66
N ALA A 193 4.38 -15.50 -18.63
CA ALA A 193 3.38 -16.54 -18.84
C ALA A 193 2.03 -15.93 -19.27
N ALA A 194 1.18 -16.72 -19.92
CA ALA A 194 -0.19 -16.30 -20.26
C ALA A 194 -0.98 -15.80 -19.03
N ALA A 195 -0.73 -16.38 -17.86
CA ALA A 195 -1.38 -16.01 -16.60
C ALA A 195 -0.93 -14.63 -16.05
N ASP A 196 0.13 -14.04 -16.61
CA ASP A 196 0.65 -12.73 -16.23
C ASP A 196 0.11 -11.60 -17.12
N LEU A 197 -0.61 -11.94 -18.18
CA LEU A 197 -1.17 -11.01 -19.15
C LEU A 197 -2.71 -11.15 -19.23
N PRO A 198 -3.45 -10.13 -19.72
CA PRO A 198 -4.88 -10.21 -19.91
C PRO A 198 -5.26 -11.37 -20.84
N ALA A 199 -6.43 -11.97 -20.60
CA ALA A 199 -6.95 -13.03 -21.45
C ALA A 199 -7.04 -12.57 -22.92
N GLY A 200 -6.57 -13.41 -23.85
CA GLY A 200 -6.49 -13.08 -25.28
C GLY A 200 -5.21 -12.35 -25.70
N SER A 201 -4.32 -12.00 -24.78
CA SER A 201 -3.01 -11.44 -25.12
C SER A 201 -2.12 -12.46 -25.81
N THR A 202 -1.33 -12.02 -26.78
CA THR A 202 -0.31 -12.85 -27.42
C THR A 202 0.87 -13.03 -26.48
N VAL A 203 1.23 -14.28 -26.18
CA VAL A 203 2.39 -14.61 -25.35
C VAL A 203 3.62 -14.79 -26.24
N SER A 204 4.73 -14.18 -25.85
CA SER A 204 6.01 -14.38 -26.52
C SER A 204 6.48 -15.83 -26.35
N THR A 205 6.71 -16.53 -27.46
CA THR A 205 7.21 -17.91 -27.50
C THR A 205 8.74 -17.99 -27.46
N VAL A 206 9.42 -16.85 -27.50
CA VAL A 206 10.88 -16.79 -27.42
C VAL A 206 11.32 -16.73 -25.95
N ALA A 207 12.50 -17.29 -25.65
CA ALA A 207 13.03 -17.29 -24.30
C ALA A 207 13.44 -15.89 -23.84
N ASN A 208 13.96 -15.07 -24.77
CA ASN A 208 14.39 -13.71 -24.51
C ASN A 208 13.38 -12.67 -25.03
N PRO A 209 12.57 -12.05 -24.17
CA PRO A 209 11.64 -10.99 -24.59
C PRO A 209 12.34 -9.67 -24.94
N PHE A 210 13.60 -9.46 -24.53
CA PHE A 210 14.34 -8.22 -24.82
C PHE A 210 15.03 -8.22 -26.18
N ALA A 211 15.10 -9.38 -26.84
CA ALA A 211 15.79 -9.50 -28.10
C ALA A 211 14.93 -9.01 -29.27
N VAL A 212 15.48 -8.08 -30.06
CA VAL A 212 14.92 -7.70 -31.35
C VAL A 212 15.66 -8.51 -32.42
N PRO A 213 14.97 -9.38 -33.20
CA PRO A 213 15.64 -10.17 -34.22
C PRO A 213 16.23 -9.27 -35.29
N ALA A 214 17.45 -9.57 -35.74
CA ALA A 214 18.17 -8.78 -36.75
C ALA A 214 17.40 -8.63 -38.08
N ASN A 215 16.46 -9.54 -38.36
CA ASN A 215 15.60 -9.56 -39.55
C ASN A 215 14.13 -9.22 -39.23
N ALA A 216 13.85 -8.45 -38.18
CA ALA A 216 12.50 -8.01 -37.89
C ALA A 216 11.91 -7.25 -39.10
N ALA A 217 10.67 -7.57 -39.48
CA ALA A 217 9.97 -6.91 -40.59
C ALA A 217 9.88 -5.38 -40.43
N THR A 218 9.98 -4.89 -39.19
CA THR A 218 10.16 -3.48 -38.84
C THR A 218 11.51 -3.29 -38.15
N PRO A 219 12.50 -2.67 -38.83
CA PRO A 219 13.77 -2.31 -38.21
C PRO A 219 13.53 -1.38 -37.03
N ARG A 220 13.94 -1.79 -35.84
CA ARG A 220 13.87 -0.98 -34.63
C ARG A 220 15.06 -1.26 -33.73
N LEU A 221 15.43 -0.26 -32.95
CA LEU A 221 16.47 -0.41 -31.93
C LEU A 221 15.90 -1.20 -30.76
N ALA A 222 16.71 -2.07 -30.17
CA ALA A 222 16.33 -2.74 -28.94
C ALA A 222 16.24 -1.72 -27.79
N ASN A 223 15.31 -1.95 -26.86
CA ASN A 223 15.11 -1.10 -25.70
C ASN A 223 16.21 -1.32 -24.64
N MET A 224 17.44 -0.93 -24.98
CA MET A 224 18.60 -1.02 -24.10
C MET A 224 18.58 0.15 -23.10
N SER A 225 18.86 -0.14 -21.83
CA SER A 225 19.07 0.93 -20.84
C SER A 225 20.40 1.63 -21.12
N PRO A 226 20.44 2.96 -21.29
CA PRO A 226 21.68 3.72 -21.50
C PRO A 226 22.71 3.52 -20.38
N ASP A 227 22.25 3.43 -19.13
CA ASP A 227 23.08 3.17 -17.95
C ASP A 227 23.22 1.67 -17.62
N GLN A 228 22.75 0.81 -18.53
CA GLN A 228 22.80 -0.65 -18.43
C GLN A 228 22.08 -1.19 -17.18
N ARG A 229 20.99 -0.54 -16.76
CA ARG A 229 20.27 -0.87 -15.54
C ARG A 229 19.05 -1.75 -15.78
N PHE A 230 18.72 -2.53 -14.77
CA PHE A 230 17.46 -3.26 -14.67
C PHE A 230 16.83 -3.04 -13.30
N GLN A 231 15.50 -3.16 -13.22
CA GLN A 231 14.76 -3.22 -11.95
C GLN A 231 14.15 -4.61 -11.75
N VAL A 232 14.09 -5.04 -10.49
CA VAL A 232 13.30 -6.21 -10.07
C VAL A 232 11.96 -5.69 -9.58
N VAL A 233 10.89 -6.12 -10.25
CA VAL A 233 9.54 -5.63 -10.02
C VAL A 233 8.57 -6.74 -9.63
N GLY A 234 7.48 -6.33 -8.99
CA GLY A 234 6.33 -7.19 -8.71
C GLY A 234 5.17 -6.91 -9.66
N LYS A 235 4.06 -7.62 -9.46
CA LYS A 235 2.80 -7.29 -10.12
C LYS A 235 2.29 -5.90 -9.69
N PRO A 236 1.51 -5.20 -10.54
CA PRO A 236 0.99 -3.88 -10.22
C PRO A 236 0.25 -3.86 -8.87
N VAL A 237 0.48 -2.84 -8.06
CA VAL A 237 -0.22 -2.58 -6.80
C VAL A 237 -1.25 -1.49 -7.06
N ILE A 238 -2.44 -1.70 -6.49
CA ILE A 238 -3.57 -0.78 -6.68
C ILE A 238 -4.06 -0.34 -5.30
N PHE A 239 -4.05 0.97 -5.08
CA PHE A 239 -4.81 1.59 -4.00
C PHE A 239 -6.17 2.02 -4.54
N ARG A 240 -7.22 1.49 -3.92
CA ARG A 240 -8.61 1.80 -4.23
C ARG A 240 -9.18 2.64 -3.11
N CYS A 241 -9.58 3.87 -3.41
CA CYS A 241 -10.31 4.71 -2.47
C CYS A 241 -11.76 4.90 -2.93
N ALA A 242 -12.68 4.34 -2.16
CA ALA A 242 -14.11 4.58 -2.30
C ALA A 242 -14.57 5.45 -1.12
N GLY A 243 -14.53 6.77 -1.30
CA GLY A 243 -15.01 7.73 -0.31
C GLY A 243 -16.54 7.72 -0.21
N ASN A 244 -17.06 8.01 0.99
CA ASN A 244 -18.49 8.21 1.20
C ASN A 244 -18.69 9.39 2.15
N ALA A 245 -19.52 10.37 1.76
CA ALA A 245 -19.81 11.56 2.55
C ALA A 245 -20.28 11.26 3.99
N SER A 246 -20.86 10.08 4.24
CA SER A 246 -21.29 9.64 5.58
C SER A 246 -20.16 9.04 6.44
N GLY A 247 -18.92 9.01 5.97
CA GLY A 247 -17.79 8.41 6.69
C GLY A 247 -17.87 6.89 6.76
N THR A 248 -18.39 6.23 5.73
CA THR A 248 -18.47 4.75 5.63
C THR A 248 -17.64 4.19 4.49
N GLY A 249 -16.85 5.04 3.82
CA GLY A 249 -15.98 4.65 2.73
C GLY A 249 -14.79 3.82 3.17
N THR A 250 -14.06 3.29 2.20
CA THR A 250 -12.91 2.41 2.44
C THR A 250 -11.74 2.73 1.53
N LEU A 251 -10.54 2.59 2.09
CA LEU A 251 -9.28 2.58 1.35
C LEU A 251 -8.71 1.17 1.43
N THR A 252 -8.55 0.52 0.28
CA THR A 252 -8.00 -0.84 0.20
C THR A 252 -6.76 -0.89 -0.69
N ARG A 253 -5.87 -1.84 -0.39
CA ARG A 253 -4.68 -2.17 -1.18
C ARG A 253 -4.85 -3.55 -1.78
N SER A 254 -4.71 -3.67 -3.09
CA SER A 254 -4.72 -4.95 -3.79
C SER A 254 -3.52 -5.07 -4.73
N VAL A 255 -3.33 -6.26 -5.29
CA VAL A 255 -2.30 -6.54 -6.30
C VAL A 255 -3.03 -7.04 -7.53
N ALA A 256 -2.72 -6.48 -8.70
CA ALA A 256 -3.28 -6.90 -9.97
C ALA A 256 -2.89 -8.35 -10.27
N ALA A 257 -3.78 -9.09 -10.90
CA ALA A 257 -3.48 -10.46 -11.35
C ALA A 257 -2.51 -10.47 -12.55
N THR A 258 -2.54 -9.43 -13.39
CA THR A 258 -1.83 -9.35 -14.66
C THR A 258 -1.25 -7.95 -14.89
N PHE A 259 -0.27 -7.84 -15.81
CA PHE A 259 0.17 -6.57 -16.37
C PHE A 259 -0.77 -6.19 -17.52
N SER A 260 -1.46 -5.06 -17.40
CA SER A 260 -2.47 -4.62 -18.38
C SER A 260 -2.29 -3.15 -18.73
N THR A 261 -2.30 -2.83 -20.02
CA THR A 261 -2.33 -1.44 -20.50
C THR A 261 -3.61 -0.72 -20.10
N THR A 262 -4.71 -1.45 -19.95
CA THR A 262 -5.96 -0.95 -19.36
C THR A 262 -5.84 -0.95 -17.83
N PRO A 263 -6.03 0.20 -17.15
CA PRO A 263 -6.05 0.28 -15.69
C PRO A 263 -7.06 -0.66 -15.05
N SER A 264 -6.65 -1.32 -13.98
CA SER A 264 -7.49 -2.28 -13.27
C SER A 264 -8.41 -1.57 -12.27
N ALA A 265 -9.66 -2.02 -12.17
CA ALA A 265 -10.67 -1.48 -11.25
C ALA A 265 -11.19 -2.59 -10.31
N PRO A 266 -10.38 -3.05 -9.34
CA PRO A 266 -10.76 -4.12 -8.42
C PRO A 266 -11.93 -3.72 -7.51
N THR A 267 -12.70 -4.70 -7.05
CA THR A 267 -13.75 -4.49 -6.03
C THR A 267 -13.14 -4.32 -4.64
N ALA A 268 -13.92 -3.83 -3.67
CA ALA A 268 -13.45 -3.68 -2.29
C ALA A 268 -12.93 -4.99 -1.67
N ALA A 269 -13.59 -6.11 -1.97
CA ALA A 269 -13.25 -7.43 -1.43
C ALA A 269 -11.93 -8.02 -1.97
N ALA A 270 -11.37 -7.45 -3.04
CA ALA A 270 -10.15 -7.94 -3.67
C ALA A 270 -8.86 -7.49 -2.96
N GLY A 271 -8.96 -6.60 -1.95
CA GLY A 271 -7.80 -5.99 -1.30
C GLY A 271 -7.85 -6.05 0.22
N ALA A 272 -6.69 -5.79 0.84
CA ALA A 272 -6.58 -5.59 2.27
C ALA A 272 -7.03 -4.16 2.64
N LEU A 273 -7.80 -4.04 3.73
CA LEU A 273 -8.22 -2.75 4.27
C LEU A 273 -7.02 -1.97 4.84
N LEU A 274 -6.85 -0.73 4.39
CA LEU A 274 -5.86 0.21 4.94
C LEU A 274 -6.49 1.22 5.89
N ALA A 275 -7.65 1.74 5.52
CA ALA A 275 -8.44 2.64 6.36
C ALA A 275 -9.93 2.39 6.10
N ASN A 276 -10.71 2.41 7.18
CA ASN A 276 -12.16 2.53 7.16
C ASN A 276 -12.55 4.00 7.32
N ASN A 277 -13.85 4.26 7.24
CA ASN A 277 -14.45 5.55 7.51
C ASN A 277 -13.95 6.69 6.61
N VAL A 278 -13.63 6.34 5.36
CA VAL A 278 -13.11 7.29 4.40
C VAL A 278 -14.25 8.17 3.87
N VAL A 279 -14.08 9.49 4.02
CA VAL A 279 -15.00 10.49 3.47
C VAL A 279 -14.62 10.83 2.05
N ALA A 280 -13.34 11.12 1.83
CA ALA A 280 -12.81 11.46 0.51
C ALA A 280 -11.32 11.10 0.44
N CYS A 281 -10.86 10.82 -0.78
CA CYS A 281 -9.45 10.83 -1.12
C CYS A 281 -9.23 11.71 -2.33
N ASP A 282 -8.09 12.36 -2.37
CA ASP A 282 -7.60 13.05 -3.54
C ASP A 282 -6.15 12.64 -3.79
N VAL A 283 -5.79 12.44 -5.06
CA VAL A 283 -4.45 12.05 -5.48
C VAL A 283 -4.07 12.89 -6.68
N THR A 284 -2.93 13.55 -6.59
CA THR A 284 -2.34 14.30 -7.70
C THR A 284 -1.02 13.66 -8.10
N ILE A 285 -0.76 13.58 -9.40
CA ILE A 285 0.52 13.15 -9.94
C ILE A 285 0.98 14.25 -10.90
N GLU A 286 1.96 15.03 -10.46
CA GLU A 286 2.60 16.05 -11.29
C GLU A 286 3.90 15.48 -11.83
N SER A 287 3.94 15.18 -13.13
CA SER A 287 5.14 14.69 -13.80
C SER A 287 6.02 15.86 -14.24
N ASN A 288 7.22 15.95 -13.68
CA ASN A 288 8.24 16.88 -14.13
C ASN A 288 9.13 16.18 -15.15
N ALA A 289 8.67 16.12 -16.41
CA ALA A 289 9.36 15.42 -17.50
C ALA A 289 10.82 15.87 -17.70
N HIS A 290 11.14 17.14 -17.42
CA HIS A 290 12.51 17.68 -17.51
C HIS A 290 13.44 17.26 -16.36
N ARG A 291 12.92 16.70 -15.27
CA ARG A 291 13.72 16.28 -14.11
C ARG A 291 13.65 14.78 -13.83
N GLN A 292 13.01 14.00 -14.70
CA GLN A 292 12.81 12.56 -14.50
C GLN A 292 12.32 12.28 -13.07
N SER A 293 11.39 13.10 -12.59
CA SER A 293 10.85 13.03 -11.23
C SER A 293 9.36 13.34 -11.26
N ALA A 294 8.58 12.72 -10.38
CA ALA A 294 7.19 13.07 -10.17
C ALA A 294 6.94 13.45 -8.71
N LEU A 295 6.03 14.39 -8.51
CA LEU A 295 5.48 14.70 -7.19
C LEU A 295 4.10 14.06 -7.09
N VAL A 296 3.95 13.16 -6.12
CA VAL A 296 2.65 12.54 -5.81
C VAL A 296 2.11 13.17 -4.54
N GLY A 297 0.99 13.87 -4.66
CA GLY A 297 0.21 14.40 -3.55
C GLY A 297 -0.88 13.40 -3.16
N LEU A 298 -0.97 13.08 -1.87
CA LEU A 298 -2.04 12.26 -1.30
C LEU A 298 -2.79 13.08 -0.26
N THR A 299 -4.10 13.18 -0.39
CA THR A 299 -4.98 13.74 0.62
C THR A 299 -5.99 12.69 1.05
N LEU A 300 -6.06 12.39 2.35
CA LEU A 300 -7.00 11.44 2.92
C LEU A 300 -7.86 12.13 3.97
N THR A 301 -9.18 12.05 3.80
CA THR A 301 -10.15 12.55 4.79
C THR A 301 -10.92 11.40 5.39
N LEU A 302 -10.80 11.22 6.70
CA LEU A 302 -11.59 10.25 7.47
C LEU A 302 -12.70 10.96 8.24
N GLY A 303 -13.80 10.27 8.50
CA GLY A 303 -14.96 10.84 9.20
C GLY A 303 -15.60 9.88 10.17
N ARG A 304 -15.95 10.35 11.38
CA ARG A 304 -16.66 9.60 12.40
C ARG A 304 -17.97 10.28 12.73
N THR A 305 -19.05 9.52 12.82
CA THR A 305 -20.35 10.03 13.26
C THR A 305 -20.34 10.21 14.77
N ARG A 306 -20.61 11.42 15.24
CA ARG A 306 -20.77 11.74 16.65
C ARG A 306 -22.14 11.28 17.18
N PRO A 307 -22.30 11.11 18.50
CA PRO A 307 -23.58 10.73 19.11
C PRO A 307 -24.73 11.73 18.88
N ASP A 308 -24.40 12.98 18.53
CA ASP A 308 -25.34 14.04 18.16
C ASP A 308 -25.82 13.95 16.70
N GLY A 309 -25.32 12.98 15.93
CA GLY A 309 -25.59 12.80 14.51
C GLY A 309 -24.72 13.65 13.57
N GLY A 310 -23.82 14.48 14.12
CA GLY A 310 -22.87 15.26 13.33
C GLY A 310 -21.71 14.42 12.82
N LEU A 311 -21.18 14.75 11.63
CA LEU A 311 -19.95 14.14 11.13
C LEU A 311 -18.73 14.93 11.60
N GLU A 312 -17.77 14.24 12.20
CA GLU A 312 -16.47 14.78 12.57
C GLU A 312 -15.42 14.28 11.60
N THR A 313 -14.65 15.18 10.98
CA THR A 313 -13.65 14.79 9.98
C THR A 313 -12.23 15.19 10.37
N VAL A 314 -11.26 14.40 9.89
CA VAL A 314 -9.83 14.68 9.95
C VAL A 314 -9.27 14.52 8.55
N THR A 315 -8.52 15.51 8.09
CA THR A 315 -7.85 15.50 6.78
C THR A 315 -6.35 15.58 6.98
N LEU A 316 -5.63 14.65 6.34
CA LEU A 316 -4.16 14.63 6.29
C LEU A 316 -3.69 14.69 4.85
N ILE A 317 -2.58 15.39 4.64
CA ILE A 317 -1.93 15.58 3.35
C ILE A 317 -0.51 15.05 3.44
N HIS A 318 -0.07 14.34 2.40
CA HIS A 318 1.30 13.84 2.28
C HIS A 318 1.82 14.05 0.86
N GLN A 319 3.06 14.51 0.73
CA GLN A 319 3.75 14.71 -0.55
C GLN A 319 4.93 13.75 -0.67
N ILE A 320 5.04 13.13 -1.85
CA ILE A 320 6.02 12.08 -2.11
C ILE A 320 6.77 12.45 -3.38
N HIS A 321 8.10 12.50 -3.27
CA HIS A 321 8.97 12.55 -4.45
C HIS A 321 9.18 11.13 -4.96
N VAL A 322 8.90 10.94 -6.25
CA VAL A 322 9.10 9.69 -6.98
C VAL A 322 10.17 9.91 -8.03
N ASP A 323 11.13 8.99 -8.07
CA ASP A 323 12.16 8.97 -9.09
C ASP A 323 11.61 8.30 -10.36
N ASN A 324 11.67 9.02 -11.47
CA ASN A 324 11.26 8.58 -12.80
C ASN A 324 12.46 8.45 -13.74
N THR A 325 13.68 8.27 -13.22
CA THR A 325 14.86 7.90 -14.03
C THR A 325 14.82 6.39 -14.31
N PRO A 326 14.55 5.94 -15.55
CA PRO A 326 14.38 4.53 -15.89
C PRO A 326 15.66 3.71 -15.92
#